data_AF-T1P485-F1
#
_entry.id   AF-T1P485-F1
#
_cell.length_a   1.000
_cell.length_b   1.000
_cell.length_c   1.000
_cell.angle_alpha   90.00
_cell.angle_beta   90.00
_cell.angle_gamma   90.00
#
_symmetry.space_group_name_H-M   'P 1'
#
loop_
_entity.id
_entity.type
_entity.pdbx_description
1 polymer ?
#
loop_
_entity_poly.entity_id
_entity_poly.type
_entity_poly.pdbx_seq_one_letter_code
_entity_poly.pdbx_strand_id
1 'polypeptide(L)'
;KFYVITAAHCHGQTRIEQIKQVVLGEYNIDKDPDCFDCPKVQRFNIKPEDVIVHKDWNDERIFDGNDIALIRLPRPAKTFDEDLDEPVLPACLPILKSGQPTKEYISIGWGQIGQTLSSTNFAQFGAAVAVLRKL
;
A
#
# COMPACT_ATOMS: atom_id res chain seq x y z
N LYS A 1 1.69 8.23 -11.07
CA LYS A 1 0.39 7.61 -11.43
C LYS A 1 0.49 6.13 -11.83
N PHE A 2 1.66 5.60 -12.22
CA PHE A 2 1.83 4.17 -12.59
C PHE A 2 2.55 3.32 -11.55
N TYR A 3 3.03 3.90 -10.45
CA TYR A 3 3.89 3.18 -9.52
C TYR A 3 3.38 3.34 -8.09
N VAL A 4 3.47 2.24 -7.35
CA VAL A 4 3.32 2.19 -5.88
C VAL A 4 4.66 1.72 -5.30
N ILE A 5 5.10 2.38 -4.23
CA ILE A 5 6.29 1.96 -3.46
C ILE A 5 5.81 1.05 -2.33
N THR A 6 6.54 -0.03 -2.08
CA THR A 6 6.31 -0.95 -0.97
C THR A 6 7.63 -1.50 -0.45
N ALA A 7 7.58 -2.29 0.62
CA ALA A 7 8.72 -3.04 1.12
C ALA A 7 8.96 -4.28 0.24
N ALA A 8 10.23 -4.66 0.05
CA ALA A 8 10.58 -5.85 -0.72
C ALA A 8 10.03 -7.12 -0.07
N HIS A 9 10.07 -7.21 1.27
CA HIS A 9 9.57 -8.37 1.99
C HIS A 9 8.06 -8.59 1.84
N CYS A 10 7.29 -7.59 1.39
CA CYS A 10 5.86 -7.76 1.09
C CYS A 10 5.61 -8.62 -0.17
N HIS A 11 6.63 -8.86 -1.00
CA HIS A 11 6.57 -9.72 -2.17
C HIS A 11 7.44 -10.96 -1.97
N GLY A 12 6.87 -11.98 -1.34
CA GLY A 12 7.61 -13.22 -1.03
C GLY A 12 7.92 -14.07 -2.26
N GLN A 13 8.75 -15.09 -2.04
CA GLN A 13 9.23 -15.98 -3.11
C GLN A 13 8.15 -16.98 -3.57
N THR A 14 7.21 -17.33 -2.69
CA THR A 14 6.16 -18.29 -3.03
C THR A 14 4.97 -17.59 -3.70
N ARG A 15 4.21 -18.35 -4.51
CA ARG A 15 3.02 -17.82 -5.20
C ARG A 15 1.98 -17.25 -4.23
N ILE A 16 1.91 -17.74 -2.99
CA ILE A 16 0.93 -17.30 -1.98
C ILE A 16 1.37 -15.98 -1.35
N GLU A 17 2.67 -15.75 -1.22
CA GLU A 17 3.26 -14.55 -0.60
C GLU A 17 3.48 -13.41 -1.62
N GLN A 18 3.31 -13.68 -2.91
CA GLN A 18 3.37 -12.67 -3.95
C GLN A 18 2.13 -11.77 -3.92
N ILE A 19 2.37 -10.46 -3.88
CA ILE A 19 1.35 -9.41 -4.05
C ILE A 19 0.47 -9.70 -5.27
N LYS A 20 -0.86 -9.72 -5.06
CA LYS A 20 -1.86 -10.02 -6.11
C LYS A 20 -2.66 -8.81 -6.58
N GLN A 21 -2.85 -7.83 -5.71
CA GLN A 21 -3.70 -6.70 -5.99
C GLN A 21 -3.19 -5.46 -5.27
N VAL A 22 -3.30 -4.32 -5.95
CA VAL A 22 -3.24 -2.98 -5.33
C VAL A 22 -4.65 -2.41 -5.34
N VAL A 23 -5.05 -1.82 -4.21
CA VAL A 23 -6.32 -1.09 -4.06
C VAL A 23 -5.98 0.34 -3.64
N LEU A 24 -6.47 1.33 -4.38
CA LEU A 24 -6.29 2.75 -4.09
C LEU A 24 -7.63 3.42 -3.78
N GLY A 25 -7.61 4.40 -2.87
CA GLY A 25 -8.81 5.14 -2.45
C GLY A 25 -9.69 4.42 -1.43
N GLU A 26 -9.19 3.36 -0.80
CA GLU A 26 -9.89 2.58 0.22
C GLU A 26 -9.82 3.27 1.60
N TYR A 27 -10.91 3.16 2.36
CA TYR A 27 -10.99 3.63 3.75
C TYR A 27 -11.51 2.53 4.69
N ASN A 28 -12.62 1.85 4.35
CA ASN A 28 -13.18 0.76 5.13
C ASN A 28 -13.34 -0.52 4.29
N ILE A 29 -12.43 -1.48 4.48
CA ILE A 29 -12.38 -2.72 3.69
C ILE A 29 -13.62 -3.62 3.84
N ASP A 30 -14.45 -3.40 4.87
CA ASP A 30 -15.69 -4.15 5.08
C ASP A 30 -16.86 -3.53 4.29
N LYS A 31 -16.64 -2.42 3.57
CA LYS A 31 -17.70 -1.67 2.88
C LYS A 31 -17.22 -1.05 1.56
N ASP A 32 -17.80 -1.49 0.45
CA ASP A 32 -17.53 -0.94 -0.89
C ASP A 32 -18.87 -0.69 -1.62
N PRO A 33 -19.33 0.57 -1.78
CA PRO A 33 -18.66 1.83 -1.46
C PRO A 33 -18.76 2.24 0.02
N ASP A 34 -17.78 3.00 0.51
CA ASP A 34 -17.68 3.48 1.90
C ASP A 34 -18.88 4.32 2.36
N CYS A 35 -19.57 5.00 1.45
CA CYS A 35 -20.73 5.86 1.74
C CYS A 35 -21.74 5.91 0.58
N PHE A 36 -22.87 6.59 0.80
CA PHE A 36 -23.84 6.84 -0.28
C PHE A 36 -23.23 7.85 -1.26
N ASP A 37 -23.11 7.45 -2.53
CA ASP A 37 -22.51 8.25 -3.63
C ASP A 37 -20.99 8.53 -3.48
N CYS A 38 -20.28 7.73 -2.66
CA CYS A 38 -18.82 7.77 -2.63
C CYS A 38 -18.23 7.15 -3.92
N PRO A 39 -17.09 7.67 -4.41
CA PRO A 39 -16.29 7.01 -5.43
C PRO A 39 -15.93 5.59 -5.04
N LYS A 40 -15.88 4.68 -6.02
CA LYS A 40 -15.43 3.31 -5.80
C LYS A 40 -13.91 3.26 -5.73
N VAL A 41 -13.40 2.31 -4.95
CA VAL A 41 -11.95 2.05 -4.91
C VAL A 41 -11.41 1.60 -6.27
N GLN A 42 -10.17 1.97 -6.56
CA GLN A 42 -9.49 1.54 -7.77
C GLN A 42 -8.72 0.25 -7.52
N ARG A 43 -9.13 -0.86 -8.14
CA ARG A 43 -8.47 -2.17 -8.03
C ARG A 43 -7.57 -2.46 -9.24
N PHE A 44 -6.37 -2.97 -8.97
CA PHE A 44 -5.36 -3.32 -9.97
C PHE A 44 -4.84 -4.73 -9.68
N ASN A 45 -5.07 -5.67 -10.58
CA ASN A 45 -4.48 -7.00 -10.47
C ASN A 45 -2.99 -6.91 -10.85
N ILE A 46 -2.14 -7.45 -9.99
CA ILE A 46 -0.68 -7.39 -10.11
C ILE A 46 -0.16 -8.77 -10.44
N LYS A 47 0.68 -8.85 -11.47
CA LYS A 47 1.43 -10.05 -11.80
C LYS A 47 2.83 -9.98 -11.17
N PRO A 48 3.51 -11.13 -10.97
CA PRO A 48 4.86 -11.12 -10.42
C PRO A 48 5.83 -10.22 -11.18
N GLU A 49 5.75 -10.19 -12.50
CA GLU A 49 6.59 -9.37 -13.38
C GLU A 49 6.33 -7.85 -13.26
N ASP A 50 5.21 -7.44 -12.66
CA ASP A 50 4.90 -6.03 -12.40
C ASP A 50 5.65 -5.50 -11.15
N VAL A 51 6.22 -6.39 -10.33
CA VAL A 51 6.94 -6.04 -9.10
C VAL A 51 8.44 -6.02 -9.36
N ILE A 52 9.06 -4.88 -9.11
CA ILE A 52 10.49 -4.63 -9.26
C ILE A 52 11.09 -4.53 -7.87
N VAL A 53 11.66 -5.64 -7.40
CA VAL A 53 12.37 -5.70 -6.12
C VAL A 53 13.74 -5.05 -6.26
N HIS A 54 14.22 -4.35 -5.22
CA HIS A 54 15.57 -3.82 -5.22
C HIS A 54 16.59 -4.94 -5.45
N LYS A 55 17.49 -4.77 -6.41
CA LYS A 55 18.46 -5.81 -6.83
C LYS A 55 19.36 -6.34 -5.70
N ASP A 56 19.59 -5.49 -4.68
CA ASP A 56 20.41 -5.80 -3.52
C ASP A 56 19.56 -6.14 -2.28
N TRP A 57 18.28 -6.52 -2.48
CA TRP A 57 17.39 -7.01 -1.41
C TRP A 57 17.96 -8.29 -0.79
N ASN A 58 18.00 -8.37 0.53
CA ASN A 58 18.39 -9.57 1.28
C ASN A 58 17.33 -9.89 2.34
N ASP A 59 16.63 -11.01 2.14
CA ASP A 59 15.55 -11.49 3.00
C ASP A 59 16.02 -12.00 4.37
N GLU A 60 17.31 -12.32 4.52
CA GLU A 60 17.94 -12.62 5.82
C GLU A 60 18.26 -11.34 6.62
N ARG A 61 18.17 -10.16 6.00
CA ARG A 61 18.61 -8.87 6.56
C ARG A 61 17.52 -7.81 6.45
N ILE A 62 16.38 -8.02 7.09
CA ILE A 62 15.22 -7.12 6.94
C ILE A 62 15.53 -5.64 7.21
N PHE A 63 16.35 -5.33 8.22
CA PHE A 63 16.61 -3.94 8.63
C PHE A 63 17.64 -3.18 7.77
N ASP A 64 18.54 -3.89 7.10
CA ASP A 64 19.67 -3.29 6.36
C ASP A 64 19.93 -3.97 5.00
N GLY A 65 18.97 -4.74 4.54
CA GLY A 65 19.01 -5.51 3.31
C GLY A 65 18.41 -4.79 2.11
N ASN A 66 18.14 -3.48 2.14
CA ASN A 66 17.46 -2.73 1.06
C ASN A 66 16.00 -3.14 0.84
N ASP A 67 15.19 -3.08 1.90
CA ASP A 67 13.78 -3.49 1.91
C ASP A 67 12.86 -2.52 1.16
N ILE A 68 12.98 -2.49 -0.17
CA ILE A 68 12.18 -1.62 -1.04
C ILE A 68 11.87 -2.31 -2.38
N ALA A 69 10.65 -2.10 -2.86
CA ALA A 69 10.20 -2.54 -4.17
C ALA A 69 9.25 -1.52 -4.80
N LEU A 70 9.15 -1.56 -6.13
CA LEU A 70 8.18 -0.82 -6.92
C LEU A 70 7.17 -1.77 -7.53
N ILE A 71 5.89 -1.40 -7.51
CA ILE A 71 4.83 -2.10 -8.22
C ILE A 71 4.40 -1.22 -9.40
N ARG A 72 4.53 -1.73 -10.62
CA ARG A 72 4.02 -1.08 -11.82
C ARG A 72 2.54 -1.43 -12.01
N LEU A 73 1.68 -0.41 -11.99
CA LEU A 73 0.25 -0.58 -12.24
C LEU A 73 0.01 -0.86 -13.74
N PRO A 74 -0.91 -1.79 -14.09
CA PRO A 74 -1.22 -2.15 -15.48
C PRO A 74 -1.92 -1.02 -16.26
N ARG A 75 -2.45 -0.03 -15.54
CA ARG A 75 -3.10 1.19 -16.07
C ARG A 75 -2.81 2.34 -15.10
N PRO A 76 -2.90 3.61 -15.52
CA PRO A 76 -2.69 4.72 -14.60
C PRO A 76 -3.76 4.71 -13.51
N ALA A 77 -3.35 5.05 -12.28
CA ALA A 77 -4.27 5.46 -11.23
C ALA A 77 -4.89 6.80 -11.61
N LYS A 78 -6.19 6.94 -11.39
CA LYS A 78 -6.86 8.23 -11.41
C LYS A 78 -6.54 8.95 -10.11
N THR A 79 -6.20 10.22 -10.19
CA THR A 79 -5.87 11.03 -9.02
C THR A 79 -6.78 12.24 -8.93
N PHE A 80 -6.86 12.83 -7.74
CA PHE A 80 -7.60 14.06 -7.47
C PHE A 80 -7.23 15.20 -8.44
N ASP A 81 -5.99 15.20 -8.96
CA ASP A 81 -5.52 16.20 -9.93
C ASP A 81 -6.30 16.19 -11.26
N GLU A 82 -6.92 15.07 -11.66
CA GLU A 82 -7.71 14.96 -12.89
C GLU A 82 -9.21 14.78 -12.64
N ASP A 83 -9.59 14.30 -11.47
CA ASP A 83 -10.98 14.02 -11.10
C ASP A 83 -11.16 14.35 -9.62
N LEU A 84 -11.89 15.43 -9.32
CA LEU A 84 -12.05 15.95 -7.96
C LEU A 84 -12.82 14.99 -7.04
N ASP A 85 -13.51 14.01 -7.60
CA ASP A 85 -14.18 12.98 -6.82
C ASP A 85 -13.19 11.89 -6.38
N GLU A 86 -12.03 11.69 -7.02
CA GLU A 86 -11.11 10.60 -6.67
C GLU A 86 -10.28 10.90 -5.40
N PRO A 87 -10.38 10.09 -4.32
CA PRO A 87 -9.68 10.33 -3.06
C PRO A 87 -8.24 9.78 -3.09
N VAL A 88 -7.50 10.02 -4.17
CA VAL A 88 -6.17 9.44 -4.41
C VAL A 88 -5.18 10.52 -4.84
N LEU A 89 -4.10 10.67 -4.07
CA LEU A 89 -2.97 11.55 -4.38
C LEU A 89 -1.63 10.85 -4.10
N PRO A 90 -0.57 11.14 -4.87
CA PRO A 90 0.76 10.60 -4.60
C PRO A 90 1.40 11.28 -3.39
N ALA A 91 2.14 10.51 -2.58
CA ALA A 91 3.00 11.06 -1.55
C ALA A 91 4.27 11.68 -2.16
N CYS A 92 4.79 12.75 -1.54
CA CYS A 92 6.06 13.35 -1.92
C CYS A 92 7.24 12.45 -1.57
N LEU A 93 8.21 12.33 -2.47
CA LEU A 93 9.49 11.68 -2.20
C LEU A 93 10.56 12.73 -1.87
N PRO A 94 11.46 12.45 -0.92
CA PRO A 94 12.58 13.34 -0.59
C PRO A 94 13.70 13.23 -1.65
N ILE A 95 13.43 13.67 -2.88
CA ILE A 95 14.35 13.58 -4.03
C ILE A 95 15.56 14.51 -3.85
N LEU A 96 15.35 15.64 -3.17
CA LEU A 96 16.42 16.57 -2.80
C LEU A 96 16.80 16.29 -1.34
N LYS A 97 18.10 16.36 -1.01
CA LYS A 97 18.63 16.32 0.38
C LYS A 97 18.22 17.56 1.20
N SER A 98 17.04 18.12 0.95
CA SER A 98 16.54 19.34 1.54
C SER A 98 15.58 19.00 2.66
N GLY A 99 16.10 19.01 3.87
CA GLY A 99 15.32 18.88 5.10
C GLY A 99 15.91 17.84 6.02
N GLN A 100 16.33 18.27 7.22
CA GLN A 100 16.43 17.33 8.32
C GLN A 100 15.03 16.73 8.52
N PRO A 101 14.92 15.40 8.73
CA PRO A 101 13.66 14.79 9.08
C PRO A 101 13.05 15.54 10.27
N THR A 102 11.77 15.89 10.17
CA THR A 102 11.04 16.40 11.34
C THR A 102 11.09 15.34 12.44
N LYS A 103 11.03 15.77 13.71
CA LYS A 103 10.93 14.81 14.82
C LYS A 103 9.59 14.07 14.86
N GLU A 104 8.62 14.52 14.07
CA GLU A 104 7.29 13.97 13.98
C GLU A 104 7.12 13.15 12.70
N TYR A 105 6.54 11.96 12.85
CA TYR A 105 6.22 11.04 11.78
C TYR A 105 4.75 10.63 11.91
N ILE A 106 4.13 10.29 10.78
CA ILE A 106 2.76 9.78 10.72
C ILE A 106 2.81 8.40 10.09
N SER A 107 2.37 7.39 10.84
CA SER A 107 2.12 6.05 10.33
C SER A 107 0.62 5.87 10.15
N ILE A 108 0.20 5.31 9.02
CA ILE A 108 -1.22 5.12 8.67
C ILE A 108 -1.36 3.73 8.06
N GLY A 109 -2.39 3.00 8.45
CA GLY A 109 -2.72 1.73 7.81
C GLY A 109 -3.90 1.00 8.44
N TRP A 110 -4.12 -0.22 7.96
CA TRP A 110 -5.06 -1.20 8.52
C TRP A 110 -4.33 -2.27 9.36
N GLY A 111 -3.12 -1.95 9.84
CA GLY A 111 -2.28 -2.85 10.63
C GLY A 111 -2.80 -3.06 12.05
N GLN A 112 -2.24 -4.05 12.74
CA GLN A 112 -2.68 -4.45 14.08
C GLN A 112 -2.36 -3.36 15.12
N ILE A 113 -3.37 -2.99 15.91
CA ILE A 113 -3.21 -2.11 17.08
C ILE A 113 -3.69 -2.89 18.30
N GLY A 114 -2.77 -3.34 19.15
CA GLY A 114 -3.11 -4.11 20.37
C GLY A 114 -3.50 -5.58 20.10
N GLN A 115 -4.30 -6.19 20.98
CA GLN A 115 -4.65 -7.62 20.95
C GLN A 115 -5.85 -7.98 20.07
N THR A 116 -6.53 -7.01 19.46
CA THR A 116 -7.77 -7.27 18.73
C THR A 116 -7.47 -7.74 17.32
N LEU A 117 -7.44 -9.05 17.11
CA LEU A 117 -7.40 -9.67 15.79
C LEU A 117 -8.83 -9.99 15.33
N SER A 118 -9.31 -9.33 14.29
CA SER A 118 -10.38 -9.92 13.47
C SER A 118 -9.72 -10.90 12.52
N SER A 119 -9.74 -12.20 12.84
CA SER A 119 -9.14 -13.25 12.01
C SER A 119 -9.73 -13.30 10.59
N THR A 120 -10.98 -12.86 10.43
CA THR A 120 -11.70 -12.82 9.16
C THR A 120 -11.15 -11.76 8.19
N ASN A 121 -10.91 -10.53 8.66
CA ASN A 121 -10.41 -9.44 7.81
C ASN A 121 -8.99 -9.72 7.33
N PHE A 122 -8.17 -10.34 8.19
CA PHE A 122 -6.80 -10.69 7.84
C PHE A 122 -6.75 -11.78 6.75
N ALA A 123 -7.59 -12.81 6.87
CA ALA A 123 -7.65 -13.89 5.88
C ALA A 123 -8.12 -13.41 4.49
N GLN A 124 -9.03 -12.44 4.45
CA GLN A 124 -9.61 -11.96 3.19
C GLN A 124 -8.80 -10.83 2.54
N PHE A 125 -8.28 -9.90 3.34
CA PHE A 125 -7.70 -8.64 2.86
C PHE A 125 -6.26 -8.41 3.31
N GLY A 126 -5.69 -9.26 4.17
CA GLY A 126 -4.37 -9.02 4.77
C GLY A 126 -4.33 -7.84 5.77
N ALA A 127 -5.51 -7.41 6.26
CA ALA A 127 -5.67 -6.27 7.15
C ALA A 127 -6.13 -6.72 8.54
N ALA A 128 -5.59 -6.11 9.60
CA ALA A 128 -5.93 -6.44 10.98
C ALA A 128 -7.18 -5.70 11.50
N VAL A 129 -7.46 -4.52 10.95
CA VAL A 129 -8.66 -3.71 11.27
C VAL A 129 -9.38 -3.29 10.00
N ALA A 130 -10.69 -3.04 10.10
CA ALA A 130 -11.53 -2.71 8.95
C ALA A 130 -11.30 -1.29 8.39
N VAL A 131 -11.20 -0.32 9.29
CA VAL A 131 -11.15 1.11 8.97
C VAL A 131 -9.73 1.63 9.08
N LEU A 132 -9.30 2.43 8.11
CA LEU A 132 -7.99 3.08 8.04
C LEU A 132 -7.77 3.97 9.26
N ARG A 133 -6.60 3.85 9.90
CA ARG A 133 -6.27 4.62 11.11
C ARG A 133 -4.84 5.13 11.06
N LYS A 134 -4.61 6.24 11.76
CA LYS A 134 -3.27 6.63 12.20
C LYS A 134 -2.82 5.65 13.29
N LEU A 135 -1.61 5.11 13.14
CA LEU A 135 -0.96 4.20 14.08
C LEU A 135 -0.09 4.97 15.08
#